data_AF-A0A4Z2GAH3-F1
#
_entry.id   AF-A0A4Z2GAH3-F1
#
_cell.length_a   1.000
_cell.length_b   1.000
_cell.length_c   1.000
_cell.angle_alpha   90.00
_cell.angle_beta   90.00
_cell.angle_gamma   90.00
#
_symmetry.space_group_name_H-M   'P 1'
#
loop_
_entity.id
_entity.type
_entity.pdbx_description
1 polymer ?
#
loop_
_entity_poly.entity_id
_entity_poly.type
_entity_poly.pdbx_seq_one_letter_code
_entity_poly.pdbx_strand_id
1 'polypeptide(L)'
;MTASSFRDCKAWIAEGLPLSTSSNEACKLYDAILTQYVKWRNDETVGGFEGCFSAIQAADPNFVMGHVITTGLELMSTASSPRLNESLASSVRRTVELATSQVLSPRERLHVQAMEHQSHG
;
A
#
# COMPACT_ATOMS: atom_id res chain seq x y z
N MET A 1 12.67 5.68 -14.41
CA MET A 1 12.49 4.23 -14.62
C MET A 1 11.14 4.10 -15.28
N THR A 2 11.01 3.51 -16.47
CA THR A 2 9.72 3.52 -17.17
C THR A 2 8.71 2.62 -16.46
N ALA A 3 7.45 3.03 -16.38
CA ALA A 3 6.36 2.30 -15.72
C ALA A 3 6.19 0.84 -16.20
N SER A 4 6.74 0.51 -17.38
CA SER A 4 6.80 -0.84 -17.93
C SER A 4 7.68 -1.83 -17.15
N SER A 5 8.59 -1.35 -16.28
CA SER A 5 9.56 -2.18 -15.55
C SER A 5 9.08 -2.65 -14.17
N PHE A 6 7.94 -2.15 -13.67
CA PHE A 6 7.46 -2.52 -12.35
C PHE A 6 6.88 -3.94 -12.33
N ARG A 7 7.04 -4.59 -11.19
CA ARG A 7 6.63 -5.98 -10.94
C ARG A 7 5.11 -6.10 -10.96
N ASP A 8 4.62 -6.94 -11.86
CA ASP A 8 3.22 -7.38 -11.91
C ASP A 8 2.96 -8.56 -10.96
N CYS A 9 1.74 -9.11 -10.95
CA CYS A 9 1.38 -10.23 -10.08
C CYS A 9 2.36 -11.41 -10.21
N LYS A 10 2.73 -11.76 -11.45
CA LYS A 10 3.62 -12.91 -11.72
C LYS A 10 5.04 -12.63 -11.27
N ALA A 11 5.54 -11.42 -11.50
CA ALA A 11 6.86 -11.02 -11.04
C ALA A 11 6.95 -11.06 -9.50
N TRP A 12 5.94 -10.56 -8.78
CA TRP A 12 5.89 -10.66 -7.31
C TRP A 12 5.85 -12.11 -6.81
N ILE A 13 5.11 -13.00 -7.49
CA ILE A 13 5.11 -14.44 -7.19
C ILE A 13 6.49 -15.07 -7.44
N ALA A 14 7.16 -14.70 -8.54
CA ALA A 14 8.48 -15.22 -8.88
C ALA A 14 9.56 -14.83 -7.84
N GLU A 15 9.40 -13.66 -7.20
CA GLU A 15 10.22 -13.22 -6.06
C GLU A 15 9.86 -13.91 -4.73
N GLY A 16 8.90 -14.85 -4.73
CA GLY A 16 8.43 -15.53 -3.52
C GLY A 16 7.57 -14.65 -2.61
N LEU A 17 7.06 -13.54 -3.14
CA LEU A 17 6.33 -12.51 -2.40
C LEU A 17 4.94 -12.26 -3.02
N PRO A 18 4.05 -13.28 -3.03
CA PRO A 18 2.71 -13.14 -3.60
C PRO A 18 1.91 -12.04 -2.90
N LEU A 19 1.05 -11.38 -3.66
CA LEU A 19 0.12 -10.34 -3.22
C LEU A 19 -1.31 -10.85 -3.42
N SER A 20 -2.24 -10.45 -2.55
CA SER A 20 -3.63 -10.92 -2.56
C SER A 20 -4.48 -10.39 -3.72
N THR A 21 -3.98 -9.38 -4.45
CA THR A 21 -4.67 -8.81 -5.62
C THR A 21 -4.40 -9.61 -6.90
N SER A 22 -5.41 -9.68 -7.76
CA SER A 22 -5.29 -10.17 -9.15
C SER A 22 -5.02 -9.05 -10.17
N SER A 23 -4.99 -7.79 -9.73
CA SER A 23 -4.75 -6.63 -10.58
C SER A 23 -3.26 -6.42 -10.81
N ASN A 24 -2.81 -6.68 -12.05
CA ASN A 24 -1.44 -6.40 -12.47
C ASN A 24 -1.10 -4.92 -12.33
N GLU A 25 -2.07 -4.03 -12.56
CA GLU A 25 -1.89 -2.60 -12.42
C GLU A 25 -1.65 -2.22 -10.95
N ALA A 26 -2.46 -2.75 -10.02
CA ALA A 26 -2.27 -2.51 -8.59
C ALA A 26 -0.91 -3.02 -8.09
N CYS A 27 -0.45 -4.19 -8.56
CA CYS A 27 0.88 -4.73 -8.24
C CYS A 27 2.02 -3.82 -8.73
N LYS A 28 1.90 -3.28 -9.94
CA LYS A 28 2.89 -2.36 -10.52
C LYS A 28 2.92 -1.03 -9.77
N LEU A 29 1.76 -0.49 -9.41
CA LEU A 29 1.67 0.74 -8.63
C LEU A 29 2.22 0.55 -7.22
N TYR A 30 1.99 -0.60 -6.59
CA TYR A 30 2.59 -0.96 -5.31
C TYR A 30 4.12 -1.00 -5.40
N ASP A 31 4.65 -1.63 -6.44
CA ASP A 31 6.09 -1.67 -6.69
C ASP A 31 6.67 -0.27 -6.99
N ALA A 32 5.93 0.57 -7.70
CA ALA A 32 6.30 1.96 -7.95
C ALA A 32 6.39 2.76 -6.64
N ILE A 33 5.41 2.63 -5.75
CA ILE A 33 5.42 3.29 -4.44
C ILE A 33 6.61 2.80 -3.61
N LEU A 34 6.83 1.48 -3.53
CA LEU A 34 7.97 0.91 -2.81
C LEU A 34 9.30 1.40 -3.37
N THR A 35 9.43 1.44 -4.70
CA THR A 35 10.65 1.92 -5.37
C THR A 35 10.91 3.38 -5.06
N GLN A 36 9.87 4.24 -5.13
CA GLN A 36 9.98 5.65 -4.78
C GLN A 36 10.39 5.84 -3.31
N TYR A 37 9.79 5.08 -2.40
CA TYR A 37 10.11 5.12 -0.97
C TYR A 37 11.54 4.68 -0.67
N VAL A 38 11.95 3.50 -1.17
CA VAL A 38 13.29 2.95 -0.94
C VAL A 38 14.38 3.81 -1.57
N LYS A 39 14.12 4.43 -2.72
CA LYS A 39 15.07 5.33 -3.38
C LYS A 39 15.04 6.76 -2.87
N TRP A 40 14.12 7.08 -1.97
CA TRP A 40 13.87 8.43 -1.50
C TRP A 40 13.70 9.43 -2.65
N ARG A 41 12.86 9.07 -3.63
CA ARG A 41 12.62 9.88 -4.84
C ARG A 41 11.13 9.95 -5.16
N ASN A 42 10.65 11.17 -5.38
CA ASN A 42 9.32 11.42 -5.92
C ASN A 42 9.41 11.44 -7.46
N ASP A 43 8.91 10.40 -8.13
CA ASP A 43 9.01 10.26 -9.59
C ASP A 43 7.71 10.77 -10.26
N GLU A 44 7.75 11.99 -10.78
CA GLU A 44 6.60 12.63 -11.42
C GLU A 44 6.07 11.87 -12.64
N THR A 45 6.90 11.04 -13.28
CA THR A 45 6.48 10.27 -14.47
C THR A 45 5.42 9.20 -14.15
N VAL A 46 5.29 8.84 -12.88
CA VAL A 46 4.26 7.93 -12.37
C VAL A 46 3.27 8.65 -11.44
N GLY A 47 3.26 9.99 -11.46
CA GLY A 47 2.40 10.82 -10.61
C GLY A 47 2.91 11.01 -9.18
N GLY A 48 4.17 10.65 -8.90
CA GLY A 48 4.73 10.76 -7.55
C GLY A 48 4.05 9.85 -6.53
N PHE A 49 4.22 10.15 -5.24
CA PHE A 49 3.51 9.41 -4.17
C PHE A 49 2.00 9.60 -4.22
N GLU A 50 1.52 10.85 -4.23
CA GLU A 50 0.07 11.15 -4.18
C GLU A 50 -0.69 10.58 -5.39
N GLY A 51 -0.12 10.72 -6.59
CA GLY A 51 -0.69 10.15 -7.80
C GLY A 51 -0.72 8.62 -7.75
N CYS A 52 0.36 7.98 -7.28
CA CYS A 52 0.38 6.53 -7.10
C CYS A 52 -0.61 6.06 -6.02
N PHE A 53 -0.79 6.80 -4.93
CA PHE A 53 -1.74 6.46 -3.85
C PHE A 53 -3.19 6.50 -4.35
N SER A 54 -3.51 7.50 -5.17
CA SER A 54 -4.84 7.58 -5.80
C SER A 54 -5.03 6.48 -6.84
N ALA A 55 -4.01 6.25 -7.67
CA ALA A 55 -4.07 5.25 -8.74
C ALA A 55 -4.18 3.81 -8.21
N ILE A 56 -3.46 3.46 -7.14
CA ILE A 56 -3.49 2.09 -6.60
C ILE A 56 -4.85 1.75 -6.00
N GLN A 57 -5.50 2.72 -5.35
CA GLN A 57 -6.86 2.56 -4.83
C GLN A 57 -7.90 2.45 -5.96
N ALA A 58 -7.71 3.18 -7.06
CA ALA A 58 -8.58 3.07 -8.23
C ALA A 58 -8.39 1.74 -8.98
N ALA A 59 -7.16 1.24 -9.06
CA ALA A 59 -6.82 0.00 -9.76
C ALA A 59 -7.33 -1.26 -9.05
N ASP A 60 -7.34 -1.26 -7.71
CA ASP A 60 -8.01 -2.30 -6.91
C ASP A 60 -8.41 -1.74 -5.52
N PRO A 61 -9.69 -1.37 -5.34
CA PRO A 61 -10.19 -0.82 -4.07
C PRO A 61 -10.12 -1.76 -2.87
N ASN A 62 -9.95 -3.08 -3.09
CA ASN A 62 -9.90 -4.08 -2.02
C ASN A 62 -8.47 -4.62 -1.79
N PHE A 63 -7.47 -4.07 -2.49
CA PHE A 63 -6.10 -4.52 -2.37
C PHE A 63 -5.47 -4.09 -1.03
N VAL A 64 -5.37 -5.05 -0.10
CA VAL A 64 -4.91 -4.78 1.28
C VAL A 64 -3.52 -4.16 1.33
N MET A 65 -2.54 -4.67 0.59
CA MET A 65 -1.21 -4.06 0.64
C MET A 65 -1.16 -2.66 0.03
N GLY A 66 -2.08 -2.33 -0.89
CA GLY A 66 -2.27 -0.95 -1.36
C GLY A 66 -2.78 -0.03 -0.26
N HIS A 67 -3.75 -0.47 0.53
CA HIS A 67 -4.22 0.27 1.72
C HIS A 67 -3.16 0.37 2.81
N VAL A 68 -2.40 -0.72 3.05
CA VAL A 68 -1.33 -0.73 4.05
C VAL A 68 -0.21 0.24 3.69
N ILE A 69 0.27 0.27 2.43
CA ILE A 69 1.38 1.16 2.07
C ILE A 69 0.96 2.62 2.08
N THR A 70 -0.27 2.94 1.63
CA THR A 70 -0.78 4.31 1.62
C THR A 70 -1.02 4.83 3.03
N THR A 71 -1.81 4.10 3.83
CA THR A 71 -2.12 4.46 5.23
C THR A 71 -0.87 4.39 6.11
N GLY A 72 -0.04 3.37 5.94
CA GLY A 72 1.17 3.17 6.74
C GLY A 72 2.21 4.25 6.52
N LEU A 73 2.42 4.73 5.29
CA LEU A 73 3.32 5.86 5.03
C LEU A 73 2.81 7.16 5.66
N GLU A 74 1.49 7.39 5.66
CA GLU A 74 0.90 8.54 6.36
C GLU A 74 1.07 8.44 7.89
N LEU A 75 0.87 7.26 8.47
CA LEU A 75 1.10 6.98 9.89
C LEU A 75 2.55 7.17 10.33
N MET A 76 3.51 6.86 9.46
CA MET A 76 4.94 7.09 9.73
C MET A 76 5.34 8.55 9.56
N SER A 77 4.50 9.39 8.97
CA SER A 77 4.75 10.82 8.86
C SER A 77 4.53 11.51 10.22
N THR A 78 5.24 12.59 10.47
CA THR A 78 5.03 13.43 11.67
C THR A 78 3.96 14.49 11.48
N ALA A 79 3.25 14.47 10.34
CA ALA A 79 2.31 15.52 9.96
C ALA A 79 0.91 15.33 10.57
N SER A 80 0.54 14.10 10.91
CA SER A 80 -0.80 13.78 11.41
C SER A 80 -0.78 12.62 12.41
N SER A 81 -1.93 12.36 13.04
CA SER A 81 -2.14 11.15 13.84
C SER A 81 -3.61 10.73 13.78
N PRO A 82 -3.93 9.43 13.92
CA PRO A 82 -5.32 8.96 13.99
C PRO A 82 -6.13 9.61 15.10
N ARG A 83 -5.48 10.09 16.18
CA ARG A 83 -6.13 10.79 17.29
C ARG A 83 -6.68 12.16 16.91
N LEU A 84 -6.10 12.81 15.90
CA LEU A 84 -6.43 14.18 15.48
C LEU A 84 -7.03 14.24 14.07
N ASN A 85 -6.95 13.15 13.31
CA ASN A 85 -7.40 13.06 11.94
C ASN A 85 -8.33 11.85 11.75
N GLU A 86 -9.63 12.12 11.70
CA GLU A 86 -10.67 11.09 11.54
C GLU A 86 -10.59 10.37 10.19
N SER A 87 -10.09 11.04 9.15
CA SER A 87 -9.87 10.40 7.84
C SER A 87 -8.81 9.31 7.95
N LEU A 88 -7.69 9.62 8.61
CA LEU A 88 -6.61 8.66 8.84
C LEU A 88 -7.08 7.52 9.75
N ALA A 89 -7.83 7.81 10.82
CA ALA A 89 -8.43 6.78 11.66
C ALA A 89 -9.39 5.87 10.88
N SER A 90 -10.16 6.42 9.95
CA SER A 90 -11.04 5.66 9.07
C SER A 90 -10.27 4.78 8.09
N SER A 91 -9.15 5.27 7.52
CA SER A 91 -8.28 4.48 6.66
C SER A 91 -7.68 3.27 7.38
N VAL A 92 -7.26 3.44 8.65
CA VAL A 92 -6.78 2.33 9.49
C VAL A 92 -7.87 1.28 9.66
N ARG A 93 -9.06 1.68 10.14
CA ARG A 93 -10.20 0.76 10.34
C ARG A 93 -10.56 0.02 9.06
N ARG A 94 -10.65 0.75 7.94
CA ARG A 94 -10.95 0.17 6.63
C ARG A 94 -9.93 -0.89 6.22
N THR A 95 -8.65 -0.65 6.47
CA THR A 95 -7.59 -1.60 6.15
C THR A 95 -7.72 -2.88 6.98
N VAL A 96 -7.99 -2.75 8.28
CA VAL A 96 -8.21 -3.90 9.18
C VAL A 96 -9.45 -4.69 8.77
N GLU A 97 -10.56 -4.02 8.48
CA GLU A 97 -11.79 -4.66 7.99
C GLU A 97 -11.53 -5.46 6.71
N LEU A 98 -10.87 -4.85 5.72
CA LEU A 98 -10.48 -5.52 4.48
C LEU A 98 -9.62 -6.75 4.71
N ALA A 99 -8.70 -6.69 5.67
CA ALA A 99 -7.82 -7.80 5.98
C ALA A 99 -8.55 -8.98 6.62
N THR A 100 -9.61 -8.71 7.39
CA THR A 100 -10.47 -9.76 7.97
C THR A 100 -11.47 -10.35 6.96
N SER A 101 -11.86 -9.60 5.93
CA SER A 101 -12.85 -10.04 4.94
C SER A 101 -12.30 -10.92 3.82
N GLN A 102 -10.98 -11.13 3.73
CA GLN A 102 -10.37 -11.87 2.63
C GLN A 102 -9.23 -12.78 3.08
N VAL A 103 -8.87 -13.74 2.23
CA VAL A 103 -7.74 -14.65 2.49
C VAL A 103 -6.44 -13.93 2.12
N LEU A 104 -5.64 -13.63 3.14
CA LEU A 104 -4.33 -13.00 3.00
C LEU A 104 -3.19 -13.99 3.22
N SER A 105 -2.05 -13.71 2.60
CA SER A 105 -0.80 -14.39 2.95
C SER A 105 -0.37 -14.04 4.38
N PRO A 106 0.43 -14.90 5.06
CA PRO A 106 0.97 -14.58 6.37
C PRO A 106 1.72 -13.24 6.41
N ARG A 107 2.46 -12.92 5.34
CA ARG A 107 3.21 -11.66 5.21
C ARG A 107 2.29 -10.45 5.22
N GLU A 108 1.21 -10.48 4.43
CA GLU A 108 0.26 -9.36 4.35
C GLU A 108 -0.44 -9.13 5.69
N ARG A 109 -0.78 -10.20 6.42
CA ARG A 109 -1.35 -10.08 7.77
C ARG A 109 -0.38 -9.38 8.74
N LEU A 110 0.91 -9.72 8.70
CA LEU A 110 1.91 -9.06 9.54
C LEU A 110 2.04 -7.57 9.21
N HIS A 111 1.97 -7.20 7.93
CA HIS A 111 1.97 -5.79 7.53
C HIS A 111 0.73 -5.02 8.01
N VAL A 112 -0.45 -5.64 7.97
CA VAL A 112 -1.68 -5.04 8.53
C VAL A 112 -1.54 -4.85 10.04
N GLN A 113 -1.07 -5.88 10.77
CA GLN A 113 -0.85 -5.79 12.21
C GLN A 113 0.16 -4.69 12.56
N ALA A 114 1.27 -4.60 11.84
CA ALA A 114 2.27 -3.55 12.06
C ALA A 114 1.66 -2.15 11.86
N MET A 115 0.89 -1.96 10.80
CA MET A 115 0.19 -0.69 10.52
C MET A 115 -0.83 -0.36 11.62
N GLU A 116 -1.64 -1.34 12.03
CA GLU A 116 -2.61 -1.18 13.11
C GLU A 116 -1.91 -0.84 14.44
N HIS A 117 -0.85 -1.54 14.82
CA HIS A 117 -0.08 -1.22 16.02
C HIS A 117 0.49 0.20 15.97
N GLN A 118 1.08 0.60 14.84
CA GLN A 118 1.60 1.96 14.65
C GLN A 118 0.51 3.04 14.80
N SER A 119 -0.74 2.73 14.48
CA SER A 119 -1.84 3.69 14.62
C SER A 119 -2.18 4.09 16.06
N HIS A 120 -1.72 3.31 17.04
CA HIS A 120 -2.01 3.54 18.47
C HIS A 120 -1.03 4.50 19.16
N GLY A 121 0.12 4.80 18.53
CA GLY A 121 1.17 5.66 19.08
C GLY A 121 2.17 4.88 19.92
#